data_AF-A0A959G7K5-F1
#
_entry.id   AF-A0A959G7K5-F1
#
_cell.length_a   1.000
_cell.length_b   1.000
_cell.length_c   1.000
_cell.angle_alpha   90.00
_cell.angle_beta   90.00
_cell.angle_gamma   90.00
#
_symmetry.space_group_name_H-M   'P 1'
#
loop_
_entity.id
_entity.type
_entity.pdbx_description
1 polymer ?
#
loop_
_entity_poly.entity_id
_entity_poly.type
_entity_poly.pdbx_seq_one_letter_code
_entity_poly.pdbx_strand_id
1 'polypeptide(L)'
;MAVFTIIILVLLSLLLWVILAPILLSIDTKRHMYQLSLFRVVSVDFRRMDTDLFVHMHNMLFSKTFKIDLLEQITQRSTKKIQPQVKSKKNRFSLSGRKMWRLFRTFKVRNLKLRIDTGDYYCNGLLYPIRFLINGRNRDVQFVFGGDNELELVVENRMIRILRAII
;
A
#
# COMPACT_ATOMS: atom_id res chain seq x y z
N MET A 1 -9.50 -12.79 40.50
CA MET A 1 -10.29 -13.17 39.30
C MET A 1 -10.84 -11.96 38.54
N ALA A 2 -11.46 -10.98 39.20
CA ALA A 2 -11.99 -9.78 38.53
C ALA A 2 -10.91 -8.94 37.80
N VAL A 3 -9.73 -8.75 38.39
CA VAL A 3 -8.66 -7.96 37.75
C VAL A 3 -8.14 -8.61 36.47
N PHE A 4 -7.89 -9.94 36.49
CA PHE A 4 -7.44 -10.67 35.30
C PHE A 4 -8.48 -10.66 34.18
N THR A 5 -9.77 -10.79 34.51
CA THR A 5 -10.84 -10.72 33.50
C THR A 5 -10.93 -9.33 32.88
N ILE A 6 -10.75 -8.26 33.65
CA ILE A 6 -10.69 -6.88 33.13
C ILE A 6 -9.50 -6.72 32.18
N ILE A 7 -8.30 -7.19 32.56
CA ILE A 7 -7.10 -7.09 31.72
C ILE A 7 -7.30 -7.81 30.39
N ILE A 8 -7.85 -9.03 30.43
CA ILE A 8 -8.14 -9.81 29.21
C ILE A 8 -9.13 -9.06 28.33
N LEU A 9 -10.20 -8.51 28.91
CA LEU A 9 -11.23 -7.81 28.15
C LEU A 9 -10.69 -6.54 27.47
N VAL A 10 -9.84 -5.78 28.16
CA VAL A 10 -9.15 -4.61 27.59
C VAL A 10 -8.23 -5.02 26.43
N LEU A 11 -7.43 -6.08 26.61
CA LEU A 11 -6.54 -6.58 25.56
C LEU A 11 -7.32 -7.04 24.32
N LEU A 12 -8.45 -7.73 24.53
CA LEU A 12 -9.30 -8.24 23.46
C LEU A 12 -9.99 -7.08 22.70
N SER A 13 -10.43 -6.05 23.42
CA SER A 13 -10.97 -4.82 22.84
C SER A 13 -9.92 -4.09 21.99
N LEU A 14 -8.67 -4.01 22.46
CA LEU A 14 -7.58 -3.38 21.72
C LEU A 14 -7.29 -4.14 20.41
N LEU A 15 -7.20 -5.46 20.47
CA LEU A 15 -7.00 -6.31 19.28
C LEU A 15 -8.13 -6.13 18.27
N LEU A 16 -9.38 -6.12 18.75
CA LEU A 16 -10.56 -5.93 17.91
C LEU A 16 -10.52 -4.57 17.22
N TRP A 17 -10.16 -3.51 17.95
CA TRP A 17 -10.02 -2.16 17.41
C TRP A 17 -8.95 -2.09 16.30
N VAL A 18 -7.77 -2.70 16.50
CA VAL A 18 -6.70 -2.72 15.50
C VAL A 18 -7.14 -3.41 14.20
N ILE A 19 -7.85 -4.54 14.30
CA ILE A 19 -8.32 -5.29 13.12
C ILE A 19 -9.41 -4.55 12.34
N LEU A 20 -10.23 -3.75 13.04
CA LEU A 20 -11.30 -2.93 12.48
C LEU A 20 -10.83 -1.58 11.95
N ALA A 21 -9.67 -1.08 12.42
CA ALA A 21 -9.12 0.20 12.04
C ALA A 21 -8.82 0.24 10.52
N PRO A 22 -9.16 1.35 9.83
CA PRO A 22 -8.82 1.52 8.43
C PRO A 22 -7.32 1.79 8.24
N ILE A 23 -6.73 1.11 7.28
CA ILE A 23 -5.39 1.36 6.77
C ILE A 23 -5.56 2.19 5.49
N LEU A 24 -4.89 3.34 5.42
CA LEU A 24 -4.88 4.24 4.28
C LEU A 24 -3.49 4.24 3.66
N LEU A 25 -3.43 3.91 2.38
CA LEU A 25 -2.24 4.02 1.56
C LEU A 25 -2.41 5.22 0.63
N SER A 26 -1.53 6.20 0.77
CA SER A 26 -1.49 7.41 -0.06
C SER A 26 -0.20 7.41 -0.88
N ILE A 27 -0.35 7.59 -2.19
CA ILE A 27 0.74 7.66 -3.15
C ILE A 27 0.58 8.97 -3.90
N ASP A 28 1.61 9.79 -3.93
CA ASP A 28 1.70 11.02 -4.72
C ASP A 28 3.05 11.05 -5.42
N THR A 29 3.05 10.80 -6.73
CA THR A 29 4.28 10.76 -7.52
C THR A 29 4.86 12.15 -7.76
N LYS A 30 4.04 13.21 -7.75
CA LYS A 30 4.48 14.59 -7.95
C LYS A 30 5.30 15.10 -6.77
N ARG A 31 4.88 14.73 -5.56
CA ARG A 31 5.57 15.11 -4.31
C ARG A 31 6.52 14.03 -3.80
N HIS A 32 6.68 12.92 -4.53
CA HIS A 32 7.39 11.72 -4.09
C HIS A 32 6.98 11.23 -2.69
N MET A 33 5.69 11.33 -2.36
CA MET A 33 5.16 10.94 -1.06
C MET A 33 4.51 9.57 -1.17
N TYR A 34 5.00 8.62 -0.37
CA TYR A 34 4.42 7.29 -0.24
C TYR A 34 4.13 7.07 1.23
N GLN A 35 2.86 7.17 1.64
CA GLN A 35 2.46 7.12 3.04
C GLN A 35 1.52 5.95 3.29
N LEU A 36 1.77 5.20 4.35
CA LEU A 36 0.88 4.18 4.87
C LEU A 36 0.46 4.57 6.28
N SER A 37 -0.84 4.76 6.52
CA SER A 37 -1.36 5.12 7.83
C SER A 37 -2.37 4.11 8.35
N LEU A 38 -2.22 3.69 9.60
CA LEU A 38 -3.20 2.95 10.36
C LEU A 38 -4.09 3.95 11.10
N PHE A 39 -5.16 4.36 10.44
CA PHE A 39 -6.07 5.40 10.88
C PHE A 39 -5.31 6.66 11.36
N ARG A 40 -5.94 7.51 12.18
CA ARG A 40 -5.32 8.72 12.74
C ARG A 40 -4.24 8.44 13.81
N VAL A 41 -3.80 7.20 13.96
CA VAL A 41 -2.96 6.80 15.10
C VAL A 41 -1.50 6.66 14.70
N VAL A 42 -1.24 6.01 13.56
CA VAL A 42 0.11 5.80 13.06
C VAL A 42 0.16 6.07 11.58
N SER A 43 1.14 6.87 11.16
CA SER A 43 1.48 7.11 9.77
C SER A 43 2.94 6.76 9.55
N VAL A 44 3.22 6.16 8.41
CA VAL A 44 4.54 5.74 8.00
C VAL A 44 4.77 6.31 6.61
N ASP A 45 5.66 7.30 6.50
CA ASP A 45 6.06 7.89 5.23
C ASP A 45 7.35 7.25 4.75
N PHE A 46 7.37 6.85 3.49
CA PHE A 46 8.54 6.38 2.79
C PHE A 46 9.03 7.52 1.90
N ARG A 47 10.15 8.15 2.30
CA ARG A 47 10.85 9.11 1.46
C ARG A 47 12.16 8.50 0.98
N ARG A 48 12.35 8.51 -0.33
CA ARG A 48 13.59 8.07 -0.98
C ARG A 48 14.44 9.32 -1.23
N MET A 49 15.61 9.39 -0.61
CA MET A 49 16.64 10.38 -0.93
C MET A 49 17.88 9.61 -1.37
N ASP A 50 18.25 9.79 -2.64
CA ASP A 50 19.44 9.25 -3.30
C ASP A 50 19.62 7.72 -3.16
N THR A 51 20.35 7.26 -2.14
CA THR A 51 20.66 5.83 -1.87
C THR A 51 19.94 5.24 -0.66
N ASP A 52 19.26 6.07 0.14
CA ASP A 52 18.74 5.68 1.45
C ASP A 52 17.21 5.80 1.53
N LEU A 53 16.56 4.76 2.08
CA LEU A 53 15.12 4.77 2.34
C LEU A 53 14.87 5.24 3.77
N PHE A 54 14.26 6.41 3.91
CA PHE A 54 13.86 6.92 5.22
C PHE A 54 12.40 6.58 5.47
N VAL A 55 12.17 5.87 6.57
CA VAL A 55 10.83 5.52 7.06
C VAL A 55 10.51 6.46 8.21
N HIS A 56 9.69 7.47 7.95
CA HIS A 56 9.24 8.40 8.97
C HIS A 56 7.96 7.86 9.58
N MET A 57 8.03 7.38 10.81
CA MET A 57 6.85 6.98 11.55
C MET A 57 6.39 8.16 12.41
N HIS A 58 5.19 8.68 12.16
CA HIS A 58 4.60 9.69 13.00
C HIS A 58 3.25 9.22 13.54
N ASN A 59 3.08 9.36 14.84
CA ASN A 59 1.84 9.16 15.57
C ASN A 59 1.39 10.49 16.15
N MET A 60 0.13 10.57 16.60
CA MET A 60 -0.41 11.77 17.26
C MET A 60 0.42 12.24 18.48
N LEU A 61 1.22 11.36 19.11
CA LEU A 61 2.05 11.69 20.28
C LEU A 61 3.57 11.67 20.03
N PHE A 62 4.08 11.00 18.98
CA PHE A 62 5.51 10.80 18.78
C PHE A 62 5.86 10.68 17.29
N SER A 63 6.95 11.33 16.88
CA SER A 63 7.54 11.15 15.56
C SER A 63 8.91 10.52 15.70
N LYS A 64 9.14 9.38 15.06
CA LYS A 64 10.44 8.70 14.99
C LYS A 64 10.77 8.39 13.54
N THR A 65 11.92 8.87 13.11
CA THR A 65 12.48 8.53 11.81
C THR A 65 13.39 7.34 11.97
N PHE A 66 13.12 6.27 11.20
CA PHE A 66 13.99 5.12 11.10
C PHE A 66 14.67 5.17 9.72
N LYS A 67 16.00 5.17 9.72
CA LYS A 67 16.78 4.96 8.49
C LYS A 67 16.82 3.45 8.22
N ILE A 68 16.34 3.02 7.06
CA ILE A 68 16.53 1.65 6.61
C ILE A 68 17.59 1.68 5.50
N ASP A 69 18.78 1.21 5.83
CA ASP A 69 19.86 1.02 4.86
C ASP A 69 19.57 -0.24 4.04
N LEU A 70 19.00 -0.08 2.84
CA LEU A 70 18.64 -1.21 1.96
C LEU A 70 19.89 -1.90 1.37
N LEU A 71 21.03 -1.20 1.33
CA LEU A 71 22.26 -1.69 0.69
C LEU A 71 22.98 -2.78 1.51
N GLU A 72 22.86 -2.78 2.84
CA GLU A 72 23.52 -3.79 3.67
C GLU A 72 22.85 -5.18 3.59
N GLN A 73 21.52 -5.24 3.44
CA GLN A 73 20.79 -6.51 3.44
C GLN A 73 20.87 -7.28 2.10
N ILE A 74 21.00 -6.57 0.97
CA ILE A 74 21.11 -7.22 -0.34
C ILE A 74 22.53 -7.81 -0.50
N THR A 75 23.55 -7.08 -0.04
CA THR A 75 24.95 -7.49 -0.19
C THR A 75 25.32 -8.68 0.70
N GLN A 76 24.72 -8.81 1.89
CA GLN A 76 24.97 -9.94 2.80
C GLN A 76 24.29 -11.26 2.36
N ARG A 77 23.31 -11.23 1.46
CA ARG A 77 22.68 -12.46 0.92
C ARG A 77 23.43 -13.07 -0.25
N SER A 78 24.35 -12.33 -0.89
CA SER A 78 25.07 -12.78 -2.09
C SER A 78 26.19 -13.80 -1.84
N THR A 79 26.62 -14.02 -0.60
CA THR A 79 27.81 -14.86 -0.29
C THR A 79 27.50 -16.19 0.39
N LYS A 80 26.23 -16.57 0.57
CA LYS A 80 25.89 -17.90 1.08
C LYS A 80 25.82 -18.92 -0.08
N LYS A 81 26.92 -19.67 -0.26
CA LYS A 81 27.01 -20.84 -1.16
C LYS A 81 25.74 -21.70 -1.08
N ILE A 82 25.09 -21.87 -2.22
CA ILE A 82 23.89 -22.69 -2.39
C ILE A 82 24.30 -24.17 -2.25
N GLN A 83 23.93 -24.79 -1.13
CA GLN A 83 23.92 -26.25 -1.02
C GLN A 83 22.67 -26.78 -1.73
N PRO A 84 22.77 -27.77 -2.64
CA PRO A 84 21.61 -28.34 -3.28
C PRO A 84 21.03 -29.44 -2.40
N GLN A 85 19.84 -29.23 -1.86
CA GLN A 85 18.79 -30.23 -1.60
C GLN A 85 17.76 -29.64 -0.62
N VAL A 86 16.50 -29.48 -1.03
CA VAL A 86 15.32 -30.02 -0.32
C VAL A 86 14.16 -30.14 -1.31
N LYS A 87 13.56 -31.33 -1.36
CA LYS A 87 12.30 -31.73 -1.99
C LYS A 87 11.29 -30.58 -2.11
N SER A 88 10.68 -30.40 -3.29
CA SER A 88 9.64 -29.40 -3.51
C SER A 88 8.50 -29.63 -2.53
N LYS A 89 8.40 -28.77 -1.50
CA LYS A 89 7.19 -28.63 -0.72
C LYS A 89 6.09 -28.24 -1.70
N LYS A 90 5.14 -29.15 -1.92
CA LYS A 90 3.90 -28.91 -2.65
C LYS A 90 3.37 -27.54 -2.20
N ASN A 91 3.32 -26.57 -3.11
CA ASN A 91 2.93 -25.19 -2.85
C ASN A 91 1.51 -25.19 -2.24
N ARG A 92 1.41 -25.14 -0.91
CA ARG A 92 0.13 -25.02 -0.17
C ARG A 92 -0.50 -23.64 -0.33
N PHE A 93 0.11 -22.76 -1.12
CA PHE A 93 -0.34 -21.41 -1.42
C PHE A 93 -0.53 -21.18 -2.93
N SER A 94 -1.18 -22.11 -3.65
CA SER A 94 -1.78 -21.73 -4.92
C SER A 94 -3.02 -20.89 -4.64
N LEU A 95 -2.82 -19.58 -4.51
CA LEU A 95 -3.92 -18.63 -4.56
C LEU A 95 -4.50 -18.72 -5.97
N SER A 96 -5.64 -19.41 -6.09
CA SER A 96 -6.45 -19.37 -7.31
C SER A 96 -6.68 -17.91 -7.72
N GLY A 97 -6.70 -17.60 -9.03
CA GLY A 97 -6.97 -16.25 -9.53
C GLY A 97 -8.24 -15.64 -8.93
N ARG A 98 -9.24 -16.47 -8.57
CA ARG A 98 -10.45 -16.04 -7.86
C ARG A 98 -10.20 -15.52 -6.45
N LYS A 99 -9.26 -16.11 -5.70
CA LYS A 99 -8.83 -15.61 -4.37
C LYS A 99 -8.07 -14.30 -4.50
N MET A 100 -7.21 -14.19 -5.51
CA MET A 100 -6.47 -12.96 -5.78
C MET A 100 -7.40 -11.80 -6.17
N TRP A 101 -8.40 -12.05 -7.02
CA TRP A 101 -9.40 -11.04 -7.37
C TRP A 101 -10.26 -10.61 -6.16
N ARG A 102 -10.62 -11.56 -5.29
CA ARG A 102 -11.32 -11.24 -4.02
C ARG A 102 -10.48 -10.34 -3.13
N LEU A 103 -9.17 -10.61 -3.02
CA LEU A 103 -8.23 -9.78 -2.27
C LEU A 103 -8.17 -8.35 -2.84
N PHE A 104 -7.98 -8.19 -4.14
CA PHE A 104 -7.93 -6.87 -4.77
C PHE A 104 -9.21 -6.06 -4.53
N ARG A 105 -10.39 -6.70 -4.53
CA ARG A 105 -11.66 -6.04 -4.24
C ARG A 105 -11.81 -5.53 -2.80
N THR A 106 -10.97 -5.96 -1.86
CA THR A 106 -11.03 -5.46 -0.47
C THR A 106 -10.53 -4.01 -0.35
N PHE A 107 -9.66 -3.61 -1.28
CA PHE A 107 -9.09 -2.27 -1.35
C PHE A 107 -10.11 -1.31 -1.97
N LYS A 108 -10.43 -0.24 -1.24
CA LYS A 108 -11.34 0.82 -1.67
C LYS A 108 -10.55 2.04 -2.09
N VAL A 109 -10.65 2.43 -3.35
CA VAL A 109 -10.07 3.70 -3.83
C VAL A 109 -10.89 4.86 -3.28
N ARG A 110 -10.25 5.71 -2.45
CA ARG A 110 -10.84 6.91 -1.84
C ARG A 110 -10.67 8.13 -2.72
N ASN A 111 -9.51 8.26 -3.36
CA ASN A 111 -9.21 9.30 -4.33
C ASN A 111 -8.25 8.74 -5.38
N LEU A 112 -8.46 9.10 -6.64
CA LEU A 112 -7.57 8.79 -7.75
C LEU A 112 -7.49 10.04 -8.62
N LYS A 113 -6.32 10.66 -8.71
CA LYS A 113 -5.99 11.62 -9.76
C LYS A 113 -4.87 11.05 -10.60
N LEU A 114 -5.06 11.00 -11.90
CA LEU A 114 -4.13 10.38 -12.83
C LEU A 114 -3.99 11.29 -14.05
N ARG A 115 -2.79 11.78 -14.27
CA ARG A 115 -2.42 12.53 -15.47
C ARG A 115 -1.50 11.64 -16.28
N ILE A 116 -1.95 11.27 -17.48
CA ILE A 116 -1.23 10.38 -18.38
C ILE A 116 -0.84 11.15 -19.63
N ASP A 117 0.41 11.00 -20.04
CA ASP A 117 0.89 11.34 -21.37
C ASP A 117 1.55 10.09 -21.97
N THR A 118 1.04 9.62 -23.10
CA THR A 118 1.57 8.45 -23.83
C THR A 118 2.78 8.78 -24.70
N GLY A 119 3.21 10.04 -24.79
CA GLY A 119 4.28 10.51 -25.67
C GLY A 119 3.89 10.61 -27.15
N ASP A 120 2.62 10.34 -27.47
CA ASP A 120 2.06 10.40 -28.82
C ASP A 120 0.77 11.22 -28.78
N TYR A 121 0.77 12.34 -29.51
CA TYR A 121 -0.37 13.22 -29.66
C TYR A 121 -1.62 12.50 -30.18
N TYR A 122 -1.46 11.55 -31.11
CA TYR A 122 -2.59 10.82 -31.67
C TYR A 122 -3.24 9.93 -30.61
N CYS A 123 -2.44 9.14 -29.88
CA CYS A 123 -2.91 8.29 -28.79
C CYS A 123 -3.58 9.09 -27.67
N ASN A 124 -2.96 10.18 -27.19
CA ASN A 124 -3.54 11.04 -26.16
C ASN A 124 -4.89 11.64 -26.61
N GLY A 125 -5.00 12.05 -27.88
CA GLY A 125 -6.24 12.55 -28.47
C GLY A 125 -7.34 11.49 -28.52
N LEU A 126 -7.00 10.25 -28.88
CA LEU A 126 -7.94 9.13 -28.94
C LEU A 126 -8.45 8.71 -27.55
N LEU A 127 -7.61 8.84 -26.52
CA LEU A 127 -7.98 8.54 -25.13
C LEU A 127 -8.79 9.67 -24.48
N TYR A 128 -8.73 10.90 -25.02
CA TYR A 128 -9.39 12.07 -24.44
C TYR A 128 -10.90 11.87 -24.17
N PRO A 129 -11.71 11.28 -25.07
CA PRO A 129 -13.12 11.02 -24.80
C PRO A 129 -13.36 10.00 -23.68
N ILE A 130 -12.42 9.07 -23.46
CA ILE A 130 -12.54 8.01 -22.44
C ILE A 130 -12.56 8.61 -21.02
N ARG A 131 -11.98 9.80 -20.82
CA ARG A 131 -12.00 10.50 -19.52
C ARG A 131 -13.42 10.68 -18.98
N PHE A 132 -14.40 10.93 -19.86
CA PHE A 132 -15.80 11.15 -19.45
C PHE A 132 -16.44 9.88 -18.89
N LEU A 133 -15.94 8.70 -19.27
CA LEU A 133 -16.39 7.41 -18.76
C LEU A 133 -15.70 7.01 -17.44
N ILE A 134 -14.44 7.43 -17.25
CA ILE A 134 -13.63 7.03 -16.09
C ILE A 134 -13.81 7.99 -14.91
N ASN A 135 -14.03 9.28 -15.19
CA ASN A 135 -14.11 10.32 -14.18
C ASN A 135 -15.39 10.21 -13.35
N GLY A 136 -15.29 10.55 -12.08
CA GLY A 136 -16.40 10.53 -11.14
C GLY A 136 -16.03 11.22 -9.84
N ARG A 137 -16.90 11.14 -8.83
CA ARG A 137 -16.74 11.89 -7.56
C ARG A 137 -15.36 11.78 -6.91
N ASN A 138 -14.71 10.62 -7.04
CA ASN A 138 -13.44 10.29 -6.39
C ASN A 138 -12.35 9.89 -7.41
N ARG A 139 -12.57 10.17 -8.71
CA ARG A 139 -11.67 9.76 -9.80
C ARG A 139 -11.57 10.90 -10.81
N ASP A 140 -10.35 11.34 -11.06
CA ASP A 140 -10.02 12.35 -12.06
C ASP A 140 -8.86 11.84 -12.91
N VAL A 141 -9.16 11.43 -14.14
CA VAL A 141 -8.19 10.96 -15.12
C VAL A 141 -8.12 11.99 -16.24
N GLN A 142 -6.91 12.46 -16.52
CA GLN A 142 -6.63 13.45 -17.53
C GLN A 142 -5.57 12.91 -18.48
N PHE A 143 -5.82 13.02 -19.77
CA PHE A 143 -4.81 12.78 -20.81
C PHE A 143 -4.20 14.14 -21.16
N VAL A 144 -2.88 14.25 -20.99
CA VAL A 144 -2.11 15.48 -21.13
C VAL A 144 -1.13 15.30 -22.29
N PHE A 145 -0.69 16.41 -22.87
CA PHE A 145 0.26 16.45 -24.00
C PHE A 145 1.61 17.11 -23.63
N GLY A 146 1.87 17.23 -22.32
CA GLY A 146 2.98 18.00 -21.75
C GLY A 146 4.20 17.18 -21.36
N GLY A 147 4.17 15.86 -21.56
CA GLY A 147 5.23 14.90 -21.23
C GLY A 147 5.19 14.36 -19.80
N ASP A 148 4.34 14.89 -18.92
CA ASP A 148 4.32 14.55 -17.50
C ASP A 148 3.28 13.47 -17.16
N ASN A 149 3.72 12.45 -16.41
CA ASN A 149 2.87 11.42 -15.84
C ASN A 149 2.77 11.59 -14.31
N GLU A 150 1.59 11.92 -13.80
CA GLU A 150 1.34 12.17 -12.37
C GLU A 150 0.26 11.21 -11.83
N LEU A 151 0.48 10.63 -10.65
CA LEU A 151 -0.47 9.77 -9.95
C LEU A 151 -0.60 10.21 -8.49
N GLU A 152 -1.83 10.57 -8.12
CA GLU A 152 -2.28 10.74 -6.75
C GLU A 152 -3.31 9.64 -6.45
N LEU A 153 -2.98 8.70 -5.58
CA LEU A 153 -3.83 7.56 -5.27
C LEU A 153 -3.96 7.39 -3.76
N VAL A 154 -5.20 7.41 -3.27
CA VAL A 154 -5.53 7.09 -1.89
C VAL A 154 -6.37 5.83 -1.86
N VAL A 155 -5.87 4.77 -1.23
CA VAL A 155 -6.54 3.48 -1.08
C VAL A 155 -6.77 3.18 0.39
N GLU A 156 -7.99 2.85 0.75
CA GLU A 156 -8.35 2.37 2.09
C GLU A 156 -8.54 0.85 2.07
N ASN A 157 -8.01 0.16 3.08
CA ASN A 157 -8.42 -1.19 3.42
C ASN A 157 -8.65 -1.34 4.94
N ARG A 158 -9.18 -2.48 5.37
CA ARG A 158 -9.24 -2.89 6.79
C ARG A 158 -8.74 -4.32 6.89
N MET A 159 -8.00 -4.66 7.94
CA MET A 159 -7.46 -6.02 8.10
C MET A 159 -8.58 -7.07 8.08
N ILE A 160 -9.74 -6.78 8.69
CA ILE A 160 -10.90 -7.68 8.64
C ILE A 160 -11.38 -8.00 7.21
N ARG A 161 -11.27 -7.07 6.25
CA ARG A 161 -11.70 -7.31 4.87
C ARG A 161 -10.74 -8.26 4.15
N ILE A 162 -9.43 -8.10 4.39
CA ILE A 162 -8.40 -8.97 3.85
C ILE A 162 -8.57 -10.39 4.39
N LEU A 163 -8.75 -10.55 5.70
CA LEU A 163 -8.97 -11.85 6.34
C LEU A 163 -10.19 -12.57 5.75
N ARG A 164 -11.32 -11.86 5.59
CA ARG A 164 -12.53 -12.40 4.96
C ARG A 164 -12.36 -12.80 3.49
N ALA A 165 -11.38 -12.25 2.78
CA ALA A 165 -11.14 -12.58 1.38
C ALA A 165 -10.27 -13.85 1.21
N ILE A 166 -9.46 -14.18 2.22
CA ILE A 166 -8.53 -15.32 2.21
C ILE A 166 -9.20 -16.59 2.73
N ILE A 167 -9.96 -16.45 3.81
CA ILE A 167 -10.80 -17.51 4.41
C ILE A 167 -11.92 -17.85 3.43
#